data_AF-A0A846M7N5-F1
#
_entry.id   AF-A0A846M7N5-F1
#
_cell.length_a   1.000
_cell.length_b   1.000
_cell.length_c   1.000
_cell.angle_alpha   90.00
_cell.angle_beta   90.00
_cell.angle_gamma   90.00
#
_symmetry.space_group_name_H-M   'P 1'
#
loop_
_entity.id
_entity.type
_entity.pdbx_description
1 polymer ?
#
loop_
_entity_poly.entity_id
_entity_poly.type
_entity_poly.pdbx_seq_one_letter_code
_entity_poly.pdbx_strand_id
1 'polypeptide(L)'
;MRGELRILGMAHGLLLGLVLASPMIGSSALPWGVEALFIIAAFQLRLADRRWDARAGLRGWASHIRMAPARMVPWAGTAVVAVIAGPEQAALAGSILTAVILGELLIYPIGANLLGRLPRPGLAGLILLLIIGCGLSEPGQASRFAVAFAIGMTGCVFWMRGPDGEMRSTMIATAIATAAFLAALFHPESARWVIPAGALAATLALAHLSVIRRQPQHWRIAGGARAFRSLLSRP
;
A
#
# COMPACT_ATOMS: atom_id res chain seq x y z
N MET A 1 13.47 -8.92 13.87
CA MET A 1 12.05 -8.94 13.47
C MET A 1 11.42 -10.23 14.01
N ARG A 2 10.58 -10.15 15.05
CA ARG A 2 9.82 -11.34 15.52
C ARG A 2 8.89 -11.77 14.37
N GLY A 3 8.71 -13.08 14.18
CA GLY A 3 8.35 -13.74 12.91
C GLY A 3 6.96 -13.46 12.29
N GLU A 4 6.33 -12.37 12.68
CA GLU A 4 4.94 -11.98 12.41
C GLU A 4 4.66 -11.63 10.93
N LEU A 5 5.68 -11.26 10.13
CA LEU A 5 5.51 -10.89 8.70
C LEU A 5 6.55 -11.52 7.76
N ARG A 6 7.11 -12.68 8.13
CA ARG A 6 8.18 -13.30 7.33
C ARG A 6 7.81 -13.49 5.87
N ILE A 7 6.61 -13.97 5.59
CA ILE A 7 6.14 -14.27 4.23
C ILE A 7 6.02 -12.98 3.40
N LEU A 8 5.34 -11.95 3.93
CA LEU A 8 5.19 -10.68 3.21
C LEU A 8 6.53 -9.95 3.05
N GLY A 9 7.41 -10.03 4.04
CA GLY A 9 8.77 -9.49 3.96
C GLY A 9 9.63 -10.20 2.90
N MET A 10 9.55 -11.53 2.83
CA MET A 10 10.22 -12.33 1.80
C MET A 10 9.68 -11.99 0.40
N ALA A 11 8.35 -11.88 0.24
CA ALA A 11 7.74 -11.51 -1.03
C ALA A 11 8.16 -10.11 -1.48
N HIS A 12 8.22 -9.14 -0.56
CA HIS A 12 8.76 -7.81 -0.87
C HIS A 12 10.23 -7.90 -1.31
N GLY A 13 11.08 -8.62 -0.58
CA GLY A 13 12.49 -8.80 -0.93
C GLY A 13 12.70 -9.47 -2.30
N LEU A 14 11.90 -10.49 -2.61
CA LEU A 14 11.91 -11.17 -3.91
C LEU A 14 11.45 -10.23 -5.04
N LEU A 15 10.35 -9.49 -4.84
CA LEU A 15 9.89 -8.52 -5.83
C LEU A 15 10.92 -7.41 -6.05
N LEU A 16 11.55 -6.92 -4.98
CA LEU A 16 12.63 -5.95 -5.09
C LEU A 16 13.78 -6.53 -5.90
N GLY A 17 14.22 -7.76 -5.62
CA GLY A 17 15.25 -8.45 -6.41
C GLY A 17 14.88 -8.57 -7.89
N LEU A 18 13.63 -8.91 -8.21
CA LEU A 18 13.13 -8.98 -9.58
C LEU A 18 13.12 -7.60 -10.27
N VAL A 19 12.73 -6.54 -9.56
CA VAL A 19 12.78 -5.16 -10.09
C VAL A 19 14.22 -4.71 -10.32
N LEU A 20 15.14 -5.07 -9.43
CA LEU A 20 16.56 -4.77 -9.61
C LEU A 20 17.16 -5.56 -10.78
N ALA A 21 16.66 -6.77 -11.05
CA ALA A 21 17.08 -7.61 -12.18
C ALA A 21 16.35 -7.30 -13.50
N SER A 22 15.23 -6.57 -13.48
CA SER A 22 14.41 -6.33 -14.67
C SER A 22 15.11 -5.61 -15.83
N PRO A 23 16.14 -4.76 -15.64
CA PRO A 23 16.93 -4.24 -16.76
C PRO A 23 17.53 -5.34 -17.65
N MET A 24 17.86 -6.50 -17.08
CA MET A 24 18.48 -7.62 -17.80
C MET A 24 17.46 -8.57 -18.44
N ILE A 25 16.22 -8.60 -17.93
CA ILE A 25 15.19 -9.57 -18.32
C ILE A 25 14.17 -8.94 -19.27
N GLY A 26 13.77 -7.70 -18.99
CA GLY A 26 12.76 -6.96 -19.72
C GLY A 26 12.46 -5.63 -19.06
N SER A 27 13.09 -4.56 -19.55
CA SER A 27 12.94 -3.21 -18.99
C SER A 27 11.49 -2.71 -19.03
N SER A 28 10.66 -3.21 -19.94
CA SER A 28 9.23 -2.92 -20.03
C SER A 28 8.40 -3.40 -18.82
N ALA A 29 8.90 -4.37 -18.05
CA ALA A 29 8.25 -4.85 -16.83
C ALA A 29 8.51 -3.93 -15.61
N LEU A 30 9.54 -3.08 -15.69
CA LEU A 30 10.03 -2.29 -14.56
C LEU A 30 8.95 -1.35 -13.98
N PRO A 31 8.14 -0.60 -14.78
CA PRO A 31 7.06 0.23 -14.23
C PRO A 31 6.04 -0.55 -13.39
N TRP A 32 5.68 -1.77 -13.84
CA TRP A 32 4.70 -2.62 -13.15
C TRP A 32 5.25 -3.21 -11.86
N GLY A 33 6.51 -3.64 -11.88
CA GLY A 33 7.19 -4.14 -10.68
C GLY A 33 7.34 -3.05 -9.61
N VAL A 34 7.69 -1.83 -10.04
CA VAL A 34 7.75 -0.65 -9.17
C VAL A 34 6.37 -0.33 -8.57
N GLU A 35 5.30 -0.36 -9.37
CA GLU A 35 3.94 -0.15 -8.87
C GLU A 35 3.57 -1.15 -7.76
N ALA A 36 3.86 -2.43 -7.97
CA ALA A 36 3.64 -3.46 -6.96
C ALA A 36 4.48 -3.24 -5.69
N LEU A 37 5.74 -2.77 -5.83
CA LEU A 37 6.56 -2.36 -4.68
C LEU A 37 5.92 -1.21 -3.90
N PHE A 38 5.35 -0.20 -4.56
CA PHE A 38 4.67 0.91 -3.87
C PHE A 38 3.50 0.42 -3.02
N ILE A 39 2.70 -0.51 -3.55
CA ILE A 39 1.57 -1.11 -2.82
C ILE A 39 2.07 -1.88 -1.59
N ILE A 40 3.04 -2.79 -1.76
CA ILE A 40 3.54 -3.64 -0.68
C ILE A 40 4.26 -2.81 0.38
N ALA A 41 5.13 -1.88 -0.03
CA ALA A 41 5.89 -1.04 0.88
C ALA A 41 4.97 -0.13 1.71
N ALA A 42 3.96 0.49 1.09
CA ALA A 42 3.00 1.33 1.79
C ALA A 42 2.13 0.52 2.77
N PHE A 43 1.74 -0.70 2.38
CA PHE A 43 1.06 -1.64 3.26
C PHE A 43 1.91 -1.96 4.50
N GLN A 44 3.19 -2.33 4.30
CA GLN A 44 4.12 -2.63 5.38
C GLN A 44 4.40 -1.42 6.27
N LEU A 45 4.55 -0.23 5.68
CA LEU A 45 4.73 1.02 6.41
C LEU A 45 3.53 1.32 7.30
N ARG A 46 2.30 1.13 6.79
CA ARG A 46 1.10 1.31 7.61
C ARG A 46 1.03 0.29 8.73
N LEU A 47 1.34 -0.97 8.43
CA LEU A 47 1.30 -2.05 9.40
C LEU A 47 2.36 -1.88 10.52
N ALA A 48 3.55 -1.41 10.17
CA ALA A 48 4.62 -1.13 11.12
C ALA A 48 4.29 0.02 12.08
N ASP A 49 3.44 0.96 11.65
CA ASP A 49 3.01 2.07 12.50
C ASP A 49 1.91 1.62 13.47
N ARG A 50 2.33 1.11 14.63
CA ARG A 50 1.45 0.65 15.72
C ARG A 50 0.63 1.78 16.38
N ARG A 51 0.84 3.05 16.01
CA ARG A 51 0.23 4.25 16.62
C ARG A 51 -0.97 4.75 15.81
N TRP A 52 -1.97 3.88 15.67
CA TRP A 52 -3.11 4.06 14.75
C TRP A 52 -3.96 5.31 14.98
N ASP A 53 -4.11 5.75 16.23
CA ASP A 53 -4.90 6.94 16.61
C ASP A 53 -4.06 8.15 17.03
N ALA A 54 -2.74 7.99 17.19
CA ALA A 54 -1.91 8.92 17.97
C ALA A 54 -1.05 9.89 17.12
N ARG A 55 -1.17 9.88 15.80
CA ARG A 55 -0.48 10.85 14.91
C ARG A 55 -1.39 11.96 14.37
N ALA A 56 -2.55 12.19 14.99
CA ALA A 56 -3.31 13.39 14.70
C ALA A 56 -2.49 14.62 15.14
N GLY A 57 -2.16 15.50 14.19
CA GLY A 57 -1.53 16.80 14.45
C GLY A 57 -0.03 16.92 14.07
N LEU A 58 0.46 18.16 14.17
CA LEU A 58 1.77 18.58 13.65
C LEU A 58 2.98 17.83 14.25
N ARG A 59 2.89 17.39 15.51
CA ARG A 59 4.00 16.65 16.17
C ARG A 59 4.17 15.24 15.61
N GLY A 60 3.07 14.55 15.32
CA GLY A 60 3.09 13.23 14.68
C GLY A 60 3.62 13.30 13.24
N TRP A 61 3.25 14.37 12.53
CA TRP A 61 3.76 14.68 11.20
C TRP A 61 5.26 14.96 11.19
N ALA A 62 5.74 15.87 12.06
CA ALA A 62 7.16 16.18 12.17
C ALA A 62 8.02 14.95 12.52
N SER A 63 7.54 14.10 13.43
CA SER A 63 8.22 12.84 13.75
C SER A 63 8.24 11.87 12.57
N HIS A 64 7.19 11.84 11.73
CA HIS A 64 7.15 10.99 10.55
C HIS A 64 8.17 11.46 9.50
N ILE A 65 8.21 12.77 9.23
CA ILE A 65 9.13 13.40 8.29
C ILE A 65 10.58 13.11 8.68
N ARG A 66 10.95 13.21 9.97
CA ARG A 66 12.33 12.92 10.42
C ARG A 66 12.77 11.49 10.14
N MET A 67 11.84 10.54 10.07
CA MET A 67 12.14 9.14 9.78
C MET A 67 12.05 8.79 8.29
N ALA A 68 11.48 9.68 7.47
CA ALA A 68 11.31 9.45 6.03
C ALA A 68 12.63 9.25 5.28
N PRO A 69 13.73 10.00 5.53
CA PRO A 69 14.97 9.85 4.77
C PRO A 69 15.50 8.41 4.74
N ALA A 70 15.52 7.73 5.88
CA ALA A 70 15.97 6.33 5.96
C ALA A 70 15.09 5.37 5.14
N ARG A 71 13.79 5.67 5.01
CA ARG A 71 12.85 4.89 4.18
C ARG A 71 12.94 5.21 2.69
N MET A 72 13.46 6.37 2.34
CA MET A 72 13.64 6.80 0.95
C MET A 72 14.89 6.20 0.29
N VAL A 73 15.88 5.76 1.07
CA VAL A 73 17.13 5.19 0.54
C VAL A 73 16.91 4.00 -0.41
N PRO A 74 16.09 2.97 -0.08
CA PRO A 74 15.82 1.88 -1.01
C PRO A 74 15.21 2.35 -2.34
N TRP A 75 14.36 3.37 -2.29
CA TRP A 75 13.74 3.95 -3.48
C TRP A 75 14.71 4.72 -4.36
N ALA A 76 15.71 5.38 -3.77
CA ALA A 76 16.81 5.97 -4.54
C ALA A 76 17.57 4.89 -5.30
N GLY A 77 17.79 3.71 -4.68
CA GLY A 77 18.36 2.54 -5.36
C GLY A 77 17.50 2.09 -6.56
N THR A 78 16.19 1.96 -6.39
CA THR A 78 15.26 1.62 -7.48
C THR A 78 15.27 2.67 -8.60
N ALA A 79 15.35 3.96 -8.26
CA ALA A 79 15.46 5.04 -9.24
C ALA A 79 16.78 4.98 -10.02
N VAL A 80 17.90 4.67 -9.36
CA VAL A 80 19.19 4.44 -10.04
C VAL A 80 19.10 3.27 -11.01
N VAL A 81 18.45 2.17 -10.63
CA VAL A 81 18.22 1.03 -11.53
C VAL A 81 17.39 1.43 -12.75
N ALA A 82 16.36 2.27 -12.58
CA ALA A 82 15.58 2.78 -13.72
C ALA A 82 16.45 3.61 -14.69
N VAL A 83 17.41 4.38 -14.19
CA VAL A 83 18.39 5.10 -15.03
C VAL A 83 19.31 4.11 -15.76
N ILE A 84 19.81 3.09 -15.07
CA ILE A 84 20.68 2.05 -15.65
C ILE A 84 19.94 1.24 -16.73
N ALA A 85 18.63 1.07 -16.60
CA ALA A 85 17.80 0.32 -17.55
C ALA A 85 17.72 0.94 -18.95
N GLY A 86 18.16 2.19 -19.12
CA GLY A 86 18.28 2.86 -20.42
C GLY A 86 17.58 4.22 -20.47
N PRO A 87 17.81 4.99 -21.55
CA PRO A 87 17.31 6.36 -21.67
C PRO A 87 15.77 6.44 -21.64
N GLU A 88 15.08 5.43 -22.16
CA GLU A 88 13.62 5.35 -22.14
C GLU A 88 13.04 5.27 -20.71
N GLN A 89 13.79 4.67 -19.77
CA GLN A 89 13.38 4.49 -18.38
C GLN A 89 13.93 5.57 -17.45
N ALA A 90 14.78 6.48 -17.92
CA ALA A 90 15.32 7.56 -17.10
C ALA A 90 14.22 8.48 -16.55
N ALA A 91 13.16 8.73 -17.32
CA ALA A 91 11.99 9.50 -16.87
C ALA A 91 11.26 8.82 -15.69
N LEU A 92 11.28 7.49 -15.65
CA LEU A 92 10.68 6.71 -14.57
C LEU A 92 11.35 6.96 -13.22
N ALA A 93 12.67 7.18 -13.22
CA ALA A 93 13.42 7.50 -12.00
C ALA A 93 12.86 8.77 -11.33
N GLY A 94 12.58 9.81 -12.13
CA GLY A 94 11.92 11.03 -11.67
C GLY A 94 10.53 10.76 -11.10
N SER A 95 9.74 9.92 -11.78
CA SER A 95 8.42 9.50 -11.30
C SER A 95 8.47 8.76 -9.98
N ILE A 96 9.41 7.82 -9.80
CA ILE A 96 9.62 7.06 -8.57
C ILE A 96 9.93 8.02 -7.42
N LEU A 97 10.93 8.89 -7.59
CA LEU A 97 11.35 9.82 -6.54
C LEU A 97 10.22 10.78 -6.16
N THR A 98 9.53 11.34 -7.16
CA THR A 98 8.38 12.23 -6.95
C THR A 98 7.27 11.54 -6.17
N ALA A 99 6.92 10.31 -6.55
CA ALA A 99 5.86 9.55 -5.89
C ALA A 99 6.23 9.13 -4.46
N VAL A 100 7.50 8.80 -4.19
CA VAL A 100 7.97 8.49 -2.83
C VAL A 100 7.94 9.72 -1.94
N ILE A 101 8.39 10.88 -2.44
CA ILE A 101 8.31 12.16 -1.73
C ILE A 101 6.84 12.47 -1.39
N LEU A 102 5.95 12.37 -2.38
CA LEU A 102 4.53 12.62 -2.18
C LEU A 102 3.91 11.61 -1.22
N GLY A 103 4.25 10.33 -1.37
CA GLY A 103 3.81 9.21 -0.56
C GLY A 103 4.15 9.39 0.92
N GLU A 104 5.43 9.62 1.23
CA GLU A 104 5.95 9.74 2.59
C GLU A 104 5.60 11.09 3.25
N LEU A 105 5.69 12.20 2.52
CA LEU A 105 5.57 13.53 3.12
C LEU A 105 4.12 14.05 3.17
N LEU A 106 3.25 13.60 2.24
CA LEU A 106 1.89 14.12 2.09
C LEU A 106 0.82 13.03 2.25
N ILE A 107 0.87 11.98 1.43
CA ILE A 107 -0.19 10.96 1.38
C ILE A 107 -0.24 10.17 2.68
N TYR A 108 0.90 9.74 3.21
CA TYR A 108 0.93 8.96 4.44
C TYR A 108 0.38 9.75 5.63
N PRO A 109 0.85 10.99 5.93
CA PRO A 109 0.34 11.75 7.07
C PRO A 109 -1.14 12.10 6.97
N ILE A 110 -1.63 12.43 5.78
CA ILE A 110 -3.05 12.74 5.56
C ILE A 110 -3.88 11.44 5.62
N GLY A 111 -3.47 10.43 4.85
CA GLY A 111 -4.16 9.15 4.73
C GLY A 111 -4.24 8.40 6.05
N ALA A 112 -3.17 8.35 6.85
CA ALA A 112 -3.20 7.70 8.16
C ALA A 112 -4.29 8.27 9.07
N ASN A 113 -4.58 9.58 8.98
CA ASN A 113 -5.63 10.25 9.74
C ASN A 113 -7.04 10.05 9.15
N LEU A 114 -7.18 10.16 7.82
CA LEU A 114 -8.48 10.05 7.15
C LEU A 114 -8.99 8.60 7.09
N LEU A 115 -8.12 7.64 6.75
CA LEU A 115 -8.48 6.23 6.63
C LEU A 115 -8.97 5.63 7.94
N GLY A 116 -8.48 6.13 9.08
CA GLY A 116 -8.95 5.74 10.40
C GLY A 116 -10.45 6.01 10.62
N ARG A 117 -11.02 6.99 9.92
CA ARG A 117 -12.42 7.42 10.10
C ARG A 117 -13.41 6.68 9.20
N LEU A 118 -12.92 6.04 8.13
CA LEU A 118 -13.79 5.39 7.15
C LEU A 118 -14.27 4.02 7.63
N PRO A 119 -15.57 3.69 7.57
CA PRO A 119 -16.02 2.33 7.84
C PRO A 119 -15.46 1.38 6.77
N ARG A 120 -15.43 0.08 7.06
CA ARG A 120 -14.90 -0.94 6.14
C ARG A 120 -15.49 -0.92 4.72
N PRO A 121 -16.82 -0.77 4.49
CA PRO A 121 -17.34 -0.57 3.14
C PRO A 121 -16.82 0.70 2.47
N GLY A 122 -16.59 1.77 3.24
CA GLY A 122 -15.97 3.00 2.74
C GLY A 122 -14.52 2.79 2.29
N LEU A 123 -13.75 1.96 3.02
CA LEU A 123 -12.40 1.56 2.60
C LEU A 123 -12.43 0.73 1.32
N ALA A 124 -13.39 -0.20 1.19
CA ALA A 124 -13.56 -0.97 -0.04
C ALA A 124 -13.91 -0.09 -1.24
N GLY A 125 -14.85 0.85 -1.07
CA GLY A 125 -15.18 1.84 -2.09
C GLY A 125 -13.98 2.70 -2.48
N LEU A 126 -13.18 3.14 -1.50
CA LEU A 126 -11.96 3.90 -1.76
C LEU A 126 -10.92 3.07 -2.52
N ILE A 127 -10.72 1.79 -2.17
CA ILE A 127 -9.82 0.89 -2.92
C ILE A 127 -10.25 0.80 -4.39
N LEU A 128 -11.54 0.62 -4.67
CA LEU A 128 -12.05 0.57 -6.03
C LEU A 128 -11.80 1.90 -6.78
N LEU A 129 -12.08 3.04 -6.14
CA LEU A 129 -11.81 4.36 -6.73
C LEU A 129 -10.32 4.58 -7.02
N LEU A 130 -9.44 4.13 -6.12
CA LEU A 130 -7.99 4.23 -6.32
C LEU A 130 -7.50 3.29 -7.44
N ILE A 131 -8.02 2.06 -7.54
CA ILE A 131 -7.73 1.16 -8.67
C ILE A 131 -8.17 1.79 -9.99
N ILE A 132 -9.34 2.42 -10.02
CA ILE A 132 -9.81 3.17 -11.18
C ILE A 132 -8.86 4.33 -11.49
N GLY A 133 -8.45 5.10 -10.47
CA GLY A 133 -7.47 6.18 -10.61
C GLY A 133 -6.12 5.72 -11.16
N CYS A 134 -5.65 4.55 -10.77
CA CYS A 134 -4.48 3.92 -11.39
C CYS A 134 -4.73 3.68 -12.87
N GLY A 135 -5.81 3.01 -13.26
CA GLY A 135 -6.07 2.67 -14.67
C GLY A 135 -6.33 3.87 -15.60
N LEU A 136 -6.67 5.03 -15.05
CA LEU A 136 -6.75 6.30 -15.77
C LEU A 136 -5.38 7.00 -15.94
N SER A 137 -4.35 6.54 -15.23
CA SER A 137 -3.00 7.09 -15.29
C SER A 137 -2.07 6.18 -16.09
N GLU A 138 -1.20 6.78 -16.90
CA GLU A 138 -0.24 6.02 -17.71
C GLU A 138 0.75 5.24 -16.84
N PRO A 139 1.21 4.05 -17.28
CA PRO A 139 2.25 3.30 -16.61
C PRO A 139 3.51 4.14 -16.40
N GLY A 140 4.09 4.06 -15.21
CA GLY A 140 5.33 4.78 -14.88
C GLY A 140 5.17 6.27 -14.55
N GLN A 141 3.95 6.81 -14.52
CA GLN A 141 3.73 8.18 -14.02
C GLN A 141 3.79 8.25 -12.49
N ALA A 142 4.29 9.38 -11.98
CA ALA A 142 4.34 9.65 -10.54
C ALA A 142 2.96 9.57 -9.87
N SER A 143 1.92 10.07 -10.55
CA SER A 143 0.52 10.02 -10.10
C SER A 143 0.06 8.58 -9.86
N ARG A 144 0.34 7.68 -10.80
CA ARG A 144 0.01 6.26 -10.70
C ARG A 144 0.69 5.61 -9.49
N PHE A 145 1.97 5.86 -9.28
CA PHE A 145 2.70 5.35 -8.11
C PHE A 145 2.22 5.93 -6.78
N ALA A 146 1.85 7.22 -6.76
CA ALA A 146 1.26 7.86 -5.59
C ALA A 146 -0.11 7.24 -5.23
N VAL A 147 -0.93 6.94 -6.24
CA VAL A 147 -2.19 6.21 -6.07
C VAL A 147 -1.93 4.78 -5.61
N ALA A 148 -0.96 4.08 -6.18
CA ALA A 148 -0.55 2.74 -5.76
C ALA A 148 -0.09 2.70 -4.28
N PHE A 149 0.65 3.72 -3.83
CA PHE A 149 0.99 3.90 -2.43
C PHE A 149 -0.27 4.06 -1.55
N ALA A 150 -1.24 4.86 -1.98
CA ALA A 150 -2.52 5.02 -1.29
C ALA A 150 -3.35 3.72 -1.26
N ILE A 151 -3.29 2.90 -2.32
CA ILE A 151 -3.91 1.57 -2.38
C ILE A 151 -3.30 0.67 -1.29
N GLY A 152 -1.98 0.62 -1.18
CA GLY A 152 -1.29 -0.16 -0.15
C GLY A 152 -1.66 0.26 1.27
N MET A 153 -1.68 1.56 1.54
CA MET A 153 -2.13 2.13 2.83
C MET A 153 -3.57 1.73 3.16
N THR A 154 -4.49 1.92 2.21
CA THR A 154 -5.92 1.65 2.39
C THR A 154 -6.18 0.15 2.55
N GLY A 155 -5.50 -0.67 1.75
CA GLY A 155 -5.50 -2.12 1.83
C GLY A 155 -5.07 -2.64 3.20
N CYS A 156 -4.05 -2.03 3.81
CA CYS A 156 -3.62 -2.37 5.17
C CYS A 156 -4.72 -2.09 6.21
N VAL A 157 -5.34 -0.91 6.17
CA VAL A 157 -6.43 -0.57 7.10
C VAL A 157 -7.64 -1.49 6.87
N PHE A 158 -7.98 -1.78 5.61
CA PHE A 158 -9.04 -2.71 5.27
C PHE A 158 -8.79 -4.12 5.82
N TRP A 159 -7.56 -4.62 5.65
CA TRP A 159 -7.12 -5.91 6.16
C TRP A 159 -7.14 -5.98 7.69
N MET A 160 -6.65 -4.93 8.36
CA MET A 160 -6.65 -4.82 9.83
C MET A 160 -8.06 -4.81 10.45
N ARG A 161 -9.07 -4.39 9.68
CA ARG A 161 -10.49 -4.39 10.06
C ARG A 161 -11.24 -5.63 9.54
N GLY A 162 -10.49 -6.56 8.95
CA GLY A 162 -10.96 -7.84 8.43
C GLY A 162 -11.23 -8.88 9.51
N PRO A 163 -11.92 -10.00 9.18
CA PRO A 163 -11.85 -11.21 9.99
C PRO A 163 -10.43 -11.78 9.95
N ASP A 164 -9.93 -12.21 11.11
CA ASP A 164 -8.58 -12.78 11.30
C ASP A 164 -8.56 -14.25 10.88
N GLY A 165 -7.53 -14.68 10.15
CA GLY A 165 -7.25 -16.10 9.90
C GLY A 165 -8.34 -16.87 9.14
N GLU A 166 -9.30 -16.20 8.52
CA GLU A 166 -10.37 -16.87 7.79
C GLU A 166 -9.84 -17.41 6.44
N MET A 167 -9.86 -18.73 6.29
CA MET A 167 -9.42 -19.41 5.06
C MET A 167 -10.15 -18.85 3.83
N ARG A 168 -11.44 -18.53 3.95
CA ARG A 168 -12.25 -17.93 2.89
C ARG A 168 -11.66 -16.61 2.38
N SER A 169 -11.26 -15.72 3.28
CA SER A 169 -10.69 -14.42 2.90
C SER A 169 -9.35 -14.60 2.16
N THR A 170 -8.53 -15.54 2.63
CA THR A 170 -7.26 -15.90 1.96
C THR A 170 -7.51 -16.46 0.57
N MET A 171 -8.43 -17.42 0.43
CA MET A 171 -8.77 -18.04 -0.87
C MET A 171 -9.31 -17.01 -1.86
N ILE A 172 -10.19 -16.09 -1.42
CA ILE A 172 -10.71 -15.01 -2.27
C ILE A 172 -9.58 -14.08 -2.71
N ALA A 173 -8.72 -13.63 -1.80
CA ALA A 173 -7.59 -12.77 -2.14
C ALA A 173 -6.63 -13.44 -3.13
N THR A 174 -6.32 -14.73 -2.93
CA THR A 174 -5.51 -15.51 -3.87
C THR A 174 -6.21 -15.67 -5.22
N ALA A 175 -7.50 -15.99 -5.24
CA ALA A 175 -8.26 -16.13 -6.49
C ALA A 175 -8.30 -14.82 -7.28
N ILE A 176 -8.50 -13.68 -6.61
CA ILE A 176 -8.46 -12.35 -7.25
C ILE A 176 -7.06 -12.07 -7.79
N ALA A 177 -6.01 -12.34 -7.02
CA ALA A 177 -4.63 -12.14 -7.46
C ALA A 177 -4.32 -12.96 -8.71
N THR A 178 -4.63 -14.27 -8.68
CA THR A 178 -4.42 -15.17 -9.82
C THR A 178 -5.22 -14.73 -11.03
N ALA A 179 -6.52 -14.44 -10.87
CA ALA A 179 -7.37 -13.99 -11.97
C ALA A 179 -6.85 -12.67 -12.58
N ALA A 180 -6.43 -11.72 -11.77
CA ALA A 180 -5.90 -10.44 -12.22
C ALA A 180 -4.58 -10.59 -12.99
N PHE A 181 -3.64 -11.40 -12.50
CA PHE A 181 -2.37 -11.63 -13.21
C PHE A 181 -2.56 -12.46 -14.48
N LEU A 182 -3.46 -13.45 -14.50
CA LEU A 182 -3.83 -14.16 -15.72
C LEU A 182 -4.50 -13.22 -16.73
N ALA A 183 -5.39 -12.32 -16.29
CA ALA A 183 -5.98 -11.31 -17.15
C ALA A 183 -4.92 -10.36 -17.74
N ALA A 184 -3.94 -9.94 -16.94
CA ALA A 184 -2.82 -9.13 -17.44
C ALA A 184 -1.99 -9.87 -18.50
N LEU A 185 -1.82 -11.18 -18.34
CA LEU A 185 -1.04 -12.03 -19.25
C LEU A 185 -1.79 -12.29 -20.58
N PHE A 186 -3.08 -12.64 -20.52
CA PHE A 186 -3.87 -12.96 -21.70
C PHE A 186 -4.48 -11.73 -22.38
N HIS A 187 -4.66 -10.63 -21.64
CA HIS A 187 -5.19 -9.37 -22.15
C HIS A 187 -4.32 -8.19 -21.66
N PRO A 188 -3.16 -7.94 -22.29
CA PRO A 188 -2.22 -6.90 -21.87
C PRO A 188 -2.83 -5.50 -21.77
N GLU A 189 -3.81 -5.18 -22.61
CA GLU A 189 -4.57 -3.91 -22.58
C GLU A 189 -5.29 -3.66 -21.23
N SER A 190 -5.61 -4.74 -20.51
CA SER A 190 -6.26 -4.68 -19.20
C SER A 190 -5.27 -4.42 -18.06
N ALA A 191 -3.96 -4.59 -18.30
CA ALA A 191 -2.90 -4.57 -17.28
C ALA A 191 -2.95 -3.32 -16.40
N ARG A 192 -3.25 -2.15 -16.97
CA ARG A 192 -3.39 -0.87 -16.25
C ARG A 192 -4.44 -0.90 -15.13
N TRP A 193 -5.43 -1.77 -15.21
CA TRP A 193 -6.48 -1.95 -14.20
C TRP A 193 -6.20 -3.15 -13.29
N VAL A 194 -5.78 -4.27 -13.89
CA VAL A 194 -5.69 -5.54 -13.16
C VAL A 194 -4.40 -5.70 -12.37
N ILE A 195 -3.29 -5.07 -12.79
CA ILE A 195 -2.02 -5.14 -12.04
C ILE A 195 -2.14 -4.53 -10.63
N PRO A 196 -2.67 -3.30 -10.42
CA PRO A 196 -2.83 -2.77 -9.06
C PRO A 196 -3.78 -3.61 -8.22
N ALA A 197 -4.86 -4.12 -8.82
CA ALA A 197 -5.80 -5.01 -8.14
C ALA A 197 -5.13 -6.34 -7.74
N GLY A 198 -4.37 -6.94 -8.64
CA GLY A 198 -3.64 -8.20 -8.43
C GLY A 198 -2.53 -8.04 -7.39
N ALA A 199 -1.76 -6.96 -7.45
CA ALA A 199 -0.72 -6.64 -6.48
C ALA A 199 -1.29 -6.42 -5.07
N LEU A 200 -2.40 -5.68 -4.95
CA LEU A 200 -3.11 -5.54 -3.67
C LEU A 200 -3.63 -6.89 -3.18
N ALA A 201 -4.30 -7.66 -4.04
CA ALA A 201 -4.87 -8.95 -3.68
C ALA A 201 -3.79 -9.96 -3.23
N ALA A 202 -2.65 -10.00 -3.92
CA ALA A 202 -1.49 -10.78 -3.51
C ALA A 202 -0.94 -10.32 -2.15
N THR A 203 -0.83 -9.00 -1.94
CA THR A 203 -0.43 -8.43 -0.64
C THR A 203 -1.37 -8.87 0.47
N LEU A 204 -2.69 -8.82 0.24
CA LEU A 204 -3.70 -9.26 1.18
C LEU A 204 -3.62 -10.76 1.46
N ALA A 205 -3.45 -11.59 0.42
CA ALA A 205 -3.31 -13.04 0.57
C ALA A 205 -2.09 -13.39 1.43
N LEU A 206 -0.93 -12.78 1.14
CA LEU A 206 0.30 -12.97 1.92
C LEU A 206 0.15 -12.44 3.35
N ALA A 207 -0.56 -11.32 3.54
CA ALA A 207 -0.86 -10.80 4.87
C ALA A 207 -1.78 -11.75 5.65
N HIS A 208 -2.79 -12.34 5.02
CA HIS A 208 -3.65 -13.36 5.66
C HIS A 208 -2.89 -14.64 6.02
N LEU A 209 -1.91 -15.05 5.19
CA LEU A 209 -1.02 -16.18 5.49
C LEU A 209 -0.02 -15.87 6.61
N SER A 210 0.29 -14.60 6.84
CA SER A 210 1.16 -14.19 7.94
C SER A 210 0.41 -14.23 9.29
N VAL A 211 0.93 -15.01 10.24
CA VAL A 211 0.26 -15.41 11.51
C VAL A 211 0.24 -14.27 12.55
N ILE A 212 -0.02 -13.03 12.15
CA ILE A 212 -0.33 -11.97 13.11
C ILE A 212 -1.69 -12.29 13.73
N ARG A 213 -1.71 -12.65 15.02
CA ARG A 213 -2.91 -12.43 15.84
C ARG A 213 -3.13 -10.92 15.85
N ARG A 214 -4.15 -10.42 15.13
CA ARG A 214 -4.40 -8.98 15.09
C ARG A 214 -4.77 -8.56 16.51
N GLN A 215 -4.42 -7.34 16.89
CA GLN A 215 -5.30 -6.64 17.83
C GLN A 215 -6.42 -6.08 16.96
N PRO A 216 -7.62 -6.68 16.94
CA PRO A 216 -8.70 -6.18 16.10
C PRO A 216 -8.95 -4.74 16.53
N GLN A 217 -8.86 -3.79 15.60
CA GLN A 217 -9.46 -2.49 15.86
C GLN A 217 -10.95 -2.75 16.02
N HIS A 218 -11.45 -2.65 17.25
CA HIS A 218 -12.86 -2.82 17.51
C HIS A 218 -13.62 -1.85 16.60
N TRP A 219 -14.61 -2.36 15.87
CA TRP A 219 -15.57 -1.67 15.00
C TRP A 219 -16.26 -0.44 15.62
N ARG A 220 -16.01 -0.17 16.90
CA ARG A 220 -16.52 0.98 17.64
C ARG A 220 -15.65 2.19 17.40
N ILE A 221 -16.12 3.03 16.48
CA ILE A 221 -15.88 4.47 16.46
C ILE A 221 -16.02 4.97 17.91
N ALA A 222 -14.90 5.32 18.55
CA ALA A 222 -14.90 6.01 19.83
C ALA A 222 -15.37 7.46 19.59
N GLY A 223 -16.67 7.64 19.36
CA GLY A 223 -17.21 8.93 18.91
C GLY A 223 -18.65 9.24 19.28
N GLY A 224 -19.27 8.50 20.21
CA GLY A 224 -20.68 8.78 20.58
C GLY A 224 -20.99 8.74 22.07
N ALA A 225 -20.43 7.80 22.83
CA ALA A 225 -20.92 7.53 24.19
C ALA A 225 -20.36 8.46 25.29
N ARG A 226 -19.25 9.17 25.05
CA ARG A 226 -18.61 10.00 26.09
C ARG A 226 -19.09 11.45 26.14
N ALA A 227 -19.55 12.00 25.01
CA ALA A 227 -20.09 13.37 24.97
C ALA A 227 -21.47 13.47 25.63
N PHE A 228 -22.35 12.48 25.42
CA PHE A 228 -23.72 12.51 25.96
C PHE A 228 -23.78 12.38 27.49
N ARG A 229 -22.83 11.66 28.11
CA ARG A 229 -22.80 11.46 29.57
C ARG A 229 -22.33 12.71 30.34
N SER A 230 -21.65 13.65 29.67
CA SER A 230 -21.19 14.92 30.26
C SER A 230 -22.24 16.03 30.26
N LEU A 231 -23.33 15.86 29.48
CA LEU A 231 -24.45 16.81 29.43
C LEU A 231 -25.57 16.50 30.44
N LEU A 232 -25.61 15.27 30.97
CA LEU A 232 -26.62 14.83 31.95
C LEU A 232 -26.11 14.83 33.40
N SER A 233 -24.91 15.36 33.65
CA SER A 233 -24.26 15.33 34.97
C SER A 233 -23.82 16.72 35.46
N ARG A 234 -24.55 17.77 35.07
CA ARG A 234 -24.46 19.06 35.76
C ARG A 234 -25.71 19.23 36.65
N PRO A 235 -25.55 19.31 37.98
CA PRO A 235 -26.63 19.66 38.90
C PRO A 235 -27.09 21.11 38.70
#